data_AF-A0A662Q7B5-F1
#
_entry.id   AF-A0A662Q7B5-F1
#
_cell.length_a   1.000
_cell.length_b   1.000
_cell.length_c   1.000
_cell.angle_alpha   90.00
_cell.angle_beta   90.00
_cell.angle_gamma   90.00
#
_symmetry.space_group_name_H-M   'P 1'
#
loop_
_entity.id
_entity.type
_entity.pdbx_description
1 polymer ?
#
loop_
_entity_poly.entity_id
_entity_poly.type
_entity_poly.pdbx_seq_one_letter_code
_entity_poly.pdbx_strand_id
1 'polypeptide(L)'
;MAKKKLEEIPSPWKGIEIRPLPEDYQVLERYSIREDLAEVVIASPPGPTIEPVYFVVEAQLSPEEILALEKLKDMLSKELEPPRPGEEEDAKRILLETADKLLRKYGKVFGRIDEESKRRLFYYLERDMTGFGPIHVIMEDYRIEDISCDGVNVPVYVWHRDYESIPTNIVFVDRDALDDFIIQLAHKSEKHISSAFPILDAMIYGKHRLAATFREEISPRGSTFTIRKFREKPFSITELIKSNLLSPEMAAYFWILIEHKANILVAGATGSGKTTILNALSCFIKPRMKIVTCEETAELNIPSENWVRFVTRESYGLGVQKTGEITLYDLVRTSLRYRPDYLIVGEVRGEEAFVLFQAIATGHGGLSTIHAESIESVMKRLVSPPMNIPASHIPLLDAVVLVERVSLPRPFEGKSYGRRIRYIWEVVDYGRYLTIAEWNPATDTFKTDLANSTVLEKIAARTAKTKEEILMEVERRARLLKRMVEENVIEIRDIAREIYTYYIDPEKVLRKYGVEPGLI
;
A
#
# COMPACT_ATOMS: atom_id res chain seq x y z
N MET A 1 -35.32 -10.31 -49.02
CA MET A 1 -35.10 -9.34 -47.94
C MET A 1 -35.47 -9.99 -46.62
N ALA A 2 -34.48 -10.22 -45.75
CA ALA A 2 -34.62 -10.27 -44.29
C ALA A 2 -33.23 -10.58 -43.71
N LYS A 3 -32.30 -9.62 -43.80
CA LYS A 3 -31.15 -9.60 -42.90
C LYS A 3 -31.74 -9.38 -41.52
N LYS A 4 -31.80 -10.42 -40.68
CA LYS A 4 -31.94 -10.24 -39.23
C LYS A 4 -30.82 -9.29 -38.83
N LYS A 5 -31.18 -8.07 -38.40
CA LYS A 5 -30.27 -7.25 -37.60
C LYS A 5 -29.85 -8.14 -36.43
N LEU A 6 -28.56 -8.45 -36.33
CA LEU A 6 -27.98 -8.79 -35.04
C LEU A 6 -28.32 -7.61 -34.15
N GLU A 7 -29.27 -7.80 -33.24
CA GLU A 7 -29.52 -6.84 -32.16
C GLU A 7 -28.18 -6.68 -31.46
N GLU A 8 -27.63 -5.45 -31.50
CA GLU A 8 -26.44 -5.09 -30.75
C GLU A 8 -26.70 -5.46 -29.30
N ILE A 9 -26.00 -6.49 -28.81
CA ILE A 9 -26.03 -6.86 -27.40
C ILE A 9 -25.61 -5.59 -26.66
N PRO A 10 -26.47 -5.01 -25.80
CA PRO A 10 -26.12 -3.79 -25.11
C PRO A 10 -24.85 -4.07 -24.30
N SER A 11 -23.75 -3.39 -24.64
CA SER A 11 -22.60 -3.39 -23.75
C SER A 11 -23.09 -2.81 -22.42
N PRO A 12 -22.85 -3.49 -21.28
CA PRO A 12 -23.28 -2.99 -19.97
C PRO A 12 -22.68 -1.62 -19.63
N TRP A 13 -21.69 -1.17 -20.40
CA TRP A 13 -21.05 0.13 -20.28
C TRP A 13 -21.08 0.85 -21.62
N LYS A 14 -22.09 1.72 -21.81
CA LYS A 14 -22.12 2.64 -22.94
C LYS A 14 -20.88 3.55 -22.87
N GLY A 15 -20.09 3.59 -23.95
CA GLY A 15 -18.91 4.45 -24.01
C GLY A 15 -17.62 3.87 -23.43
N ILE A 16 -17.62 2.59 -23.01
CA ILE A 16 -16.44 1.87 -22.55
C ILE A 16 -16.26 0.61 -23.40
N GLU A 17 -15.08 0.44 -23.98
CA GLU A 17 -14.66 -0.73 -24.75
C GLU A 17 -13.81 -1.65 -23.87
N ILE A 18 -14.24 -2.90 -23.71
CA ILE A 18 -13.43 -3.97 -23.12
C ILE A 18 -12.96 -4.85 -24.27
N ARG A 19 -11.68 -4.72 -24.65
CA ARG A 19 -11.12 -5.45 -25.78
C ARG A 19 -10.95 -6.93 -25.43
N PRO A 20 -11.34 -7.86 -26.32
CA PRO A 20 -11.12 -9.28 -26.08
C PRO A 20 -9.63 -9.62 -26.13
N LEU A 21 -9.23 -10.67 -25.42
CA LEU A 21 -7.90 -11.28 -25.57
C LEU A 21 -7.75 -11.84 -26.99
N PRO A 22 -6.78 -11.37 -27.79
CA PRO A 22 -6.55 -11.92 -29.13
C PRO A 22 -6.04 -13.37 -29.06
N GLU A 23 -6.48 -14.21 -30.01
CA GLU A 23 -6.12 -15.64 -30.04
C GLU A 23 -4.63 -15.90 -30.32
N ASP A 24 -3.95 -14.96 -30.96
CA ASP A 24 -2.54 -15.05 -31.35
C ASP A 24 -1.57 -14.61 -30.25
N TYR A 25 -2.08 -14.05 -29.14
CA TYR A 25 -1.25 -13.58 -28.04
C TYR A 25 -0.70 -14.75 -27.22
N GLN A 26 0.58 -14.64 -26.86
CA GLN A 26 1.22 -15.59 -25.96
C GLN A 26 0.84 -15.26 -24.51
N VAL A 27 0.16 -16.19 -23.85
CA VAL A 27 -0.17 -16.08 -22.41
C VAL A 27 1.09 -16.26 -21.58
N LEU A 28 1.40 -15.25 -20.77
CA LEU A 28 2.51 -15.24 -19.82
C LEU A 28 2.07 -15.75 -18.45
N GLU A 29 0.90 -15.30 -17.98
CA GLU A 29 0.33 -15.69 -16.70
C GLU A 29 -1.20 -15.65 -16.74
N ARG A 30 -1.85 -16.51 -15.94
CA ARG A 30 -3.30 -16.54 -15.75
C ARG A 30 -3.60 -16.86 -14.28
N TYR A 31 -4.46 -16.05 -13.66
CA TYR A 31 -4.91 -16.29 -12.29
C TYR A 31 -6.34 -15.79 -12.07
N SER A 32 -7.07 -16.48 -11.19
CA SER A 32 -8.44 -16.12 -10.84
C SER A 32 -8.46 -15.03 -9.77
N ILE A 33 -9.33 -14.04 -9.94
CA ILE A 33 -9.66 -13.02 -8.93
C ILE A 33 -10.91 -13.45 -8.16
N ARG A 34 -11.93 -13.89 -8.89
CA ARG A 34 -13.11 -14.56 -8.36
C ARG A 34 -13.32 -15.86 -9.11
N GLU A 35 -13.39 -16.95 -8.36
CA GLU A 35 -13.58 -18.30 -8.91
C GLU A 35 -14.80 -18.31 -9.85
N ASP A 36 -14.59 -18.81 -11.07
CA ASP A 36 -15.55 -18.90 -12.18
C ASP A 36 -16.22 -17.59 -12.65
N LEU A 37 -15.83 -16.43 -12.14
CA LEU A 37 -16.51 -15.15 -12.39
C LEU A 37 -15.59 -14.09 -13.00
N ALA A 38 -14.35 -14.02 -12.53
CA ALA A 38 -13.38 -13.04 -13.00
C ALA A 38 -11.97 -13.62 -12.90
N GLU A 39 -11.24 -13.53 -14.00
CA GLU A 39 -9.84 -13.89 -14.09
C GLU A 39 -9.04 -12.78 -14.76
N VAL A 40 -7.73 -12.82 -14.51
CA VAL A 40 -6.76 -11.95 -15.14
C VAL A 40 -5.85 -12.80 -16.00
N VAL A 41 -5.62 -12.35 -17.23
CA VAL A 41 -4.66 -12.96 -18.15
C VAL A 41 -3.63 -11.91 -18.53
N ILE A 42 -2.37 -12.18 -18.23
CA ILE A 42 -1.25 -11.38 -18.74
C ILE A 42 -0.78 -12.05 -20.02
N ALA A 43 -0.84 -11.34 -21.13
CA ALA A 43 -0.45 -11.87 -22.43
C ALA A 43 0.34 -10.84 -23.23
N SER A 44 1.17 -11.31 -24.16
CA SER A 44 1.98 -10.48 -25.04
C SER A 44 1.62 -10.77 -26.51
N PRO A 45 1.63 -9.76 -27.40
CA PRO A 45 1.56 -10.02 -28.83
C PRO A 45 2.73 -10.93 -29.25
N PRO A 46 2.54 -11.74 -30.31
CA PRO A 46 3.60 -12.57 -30.84
C PRO A 46 4.69 -11.67 -31.44
N GLY A 47 5.92 -11.83 -30.98
CA GLY A 47 7.02 -10.99 -31.43
C GLY A 47 8.35 -11.33 -30.79
N PRO A 48 9.45 -10.70 -31.26
CA PRO A 48 10.77 -10.85 -30.65
C PRO A 48 10.86 -10.20 -29.27
N THR A 49 9.93 -9.29 -28.93
CA THR A 49 9.88 -8.54 -27.68
C THR A 49 8.63 -8.91 -26.90
N ILE A 50 8.77 -9.12 -25.59
CA ILE A 50 7.64 -9.38 -24.68
C ILE A 50 7.05 -8.02 -24.29
N GLU A 51 5.81 -7.78 -24.72
CA GLU A 51 5.03 -6.57 -24.44
C GLU A 51 3.78 -6.96 -23.64
N PRO A 52 3.89 -7.12 -22.31
CA PRO A 52 2.81 -7.62 -21.50
C PRO A 52 1.62 -6.65 -21.47
N VAL A 53 0.41 -7.20 -21.64
CA VAL A 53 -0.88 -6.51 -21.57
C VAL A 53 -1.75 -7.22 -20.54
N TYR A 54 -2.46 -6.43 -19.72
CA TYR A 54 -3.34 -6.91 -18.66
C TYR A 54 -4.76 -7.08 -19.17
N PHE A 55 -5.23 -8.33 -19.31
CA PHE A 55 -6.60 -8.60 -19.74
C PHE A 55 -7.48 -8.97 -18.55
N VAL A 56 -8.52 -8.16 -18.32
CA VAL A 56 -9.65 -8.51 -17.47
C VAL A 56 -10.61 -9.38 -18.28
N VAL A 57 -10.86 -10.59 -17.78
CA VAL A 57 -11.81 -11.54 -18.39
C VAL A 57 -12.88 -11.87 -17.36
N GLU A 58 -14.10 -11.39 -17.62
CA GLU A 58 -15.26 -11.60 -16.76
C GLU A 58 -16.25 -12.59 -17.37
N ALA A 59 -17.04 -13.25 -16.53
CA ALA A 59 -18.12 -14.13 -16.95
C ALA A 59 -19.11 -13.36 -17.85
N GLN A 60 -19.35 -13.92 -19.04
CA GLN A 60 -20.26 -13.32 -20.01
C GLN A 60 -21.71 -13.50 -19.58
N LEU A 61 -22.51 -12.44 -19.75
CA LEU A 61 -23.94 -12.47 -19.54
C LEU A 61 -24.66 -12.73 -20.87
N SER A 62 -25.67 -13.58 -20.84
CA SER A 62 -26.65 -13.73 -21.92
C SER A 62 -27.48 -12.45 -22.08
N PRO A 63 -28.09 -12.21 -23.26
CA PRO A 63 -28.98 -11.06 -23.47
C PRO A 63 -30.13 -10.96 -22.45
N GLU A 64 -30.63 -12.11 -21.98
CA GLU A 64 -31.69 -12.20 -20.97
C GLU A 64 -31.18 -11.76 -19.59
N GLU A 65 -29.97 -12.18 -19.21
CA GLU A 65 -29.30 -11.75 -17.97
C GLU A 65 -28.98 -10.25 -17.98
N ILE A 66 -28.54 -9.69 -19.12
CA ILE A 66 -28.27 -8.24 -19.25
C ILE A 66 -29.54 -7.44 -18.96
N LEU A 67 -30.67 -7.82 -19.57
CA LEU A 67 -31.95 -7.14 -19.34
C LEU A 67 -32.43 -7.30 -17.89
N ALA A 68 -32.21 -8.48 -17.28
CA ALA A 68 -32.53 -8.70 -15.87
C ALA A 68 -31.68 -7.83 -14.95
N LEU A 69 -30.38 -7.70 -15.24
CA LEU A 69 -29.44 -6.87 -14.49
C LEU A 69 -29.84 -5.39 -14.52
N GLU A 70 -30.16 -4.84 -15.69
CA GLU A 70 -30.59 -3.44 -15.82
C GLU A 70 -31.86 -3.15 -15.02
N LYS A 71 -32.85 -4.05 -15.10
CA LYS A 71 -34.09 -3.94 -14.32
C LYS A 71 -33.83 -4.02 -12.81
N LEU A 72 -32.94 -4.92 -12.37
CA LEU A 72 -32.55 -5.03 -10.97
C LEU A 72 -31.88 -3.75 -10.48
N LYS A 73 -30.93 -3.20 -11.25
CA LYS A 73 -30.26 -1.94 -10.91
C LYS A 73 -31.25 -0.78 -10.78
N ASP A 74 -32.20 -0.64 -11.71
CA ASP A 74 -33.23 0.40 -11.65
C ASP A 74 -34.10 0.26 -10.38
N MET A 75 -34.55 -0.96 -10.04
CA MET A 75 -35.33 -1.19 -8.81
C MET A 75 -34.51 -0.92 -7.55
N LEU A 76 -33.27 -1.43 -7.49
CA LEU A 76 -32.38 -1.28 -6.34
C LEU A 76 -31.99 0.18 -6.11
N SER A 77 -31.76 0.95 -7.18
CA SER A 77 -31.44 2.38 -7.07
C SER A 77 -32.55 3.23 -6.44
N LYS A 78 -33.79 2.72 -6.42
CA LYS A 78 -34.96 3.37 -5.80
C LYS A 78 -35.17 2.95 -4.35
N GLU A 79 -34.70 1.76 -3.97
CA GLU A 79 -34.87 1.20 -2.63
C GLU A 79 -33.65 1.41 -1.72
N LEU A 80 -32.46 1.61 -2.30
CA LEU A 80 -31.20 1.68 -1.57
C LEU A 80 -30.56 3.06 -1.65
N GLU A 81 -30.04 3.51 -0.51
CA GLU A 81 -29.15 4.66 -0.46
C GLU A 81 -27.70 4.23 -0.79
N PRO A 82 -26.88 5.14 -1.35
CA PRO A 82 -25.45 4.86 -1.55
C PRO A 82 -24.74 4.60 -0.22
N PRO A 83 -23.75 3.68 -0.18
CA PRO A 83 -22.95 3.45 1.02
C PRO A 83 -22.20 4.71 1.47
N ARG A 84 -22.07 4.87 2.78
CA ARG A 84 -21.12 5.83 3.36
C ARG A 84 -19.72 5.18 3.47
N PRO A 85 -18.63 5.96 3.43
CA PRO A 85 -17.29 5.43 3.66
C PRO A 85 -17.21 4.70 5.02
N GLY A 86 -16.70 3.47 5.03
CA GLY A 86 -16.61 2.61 6.21
C GLY A 86 -17.81 1.68 6.44
N GLU A 87 -18.88 1.76 5.66
CA GLU A 87 -20.05 0.87 5.72
C GLU A 87 -20.09 -0.11 4.52
N GLU A 88 -18.96 -0.33 3.84
CA GLU A 88 -18.94 -1.03 2.55
C GLU A 88 -19.39 -2.50 2.65
N GLU A 89 -18.93 -3.23 3.68
CA GLU A 89 -19.32 -4.63 3.89
C GLU A 89 -20.82 -4.77 4.18
N ASP A 90 -21.37 -3.86 4.99
CA ASP A 90 -22.78 -3.84 5.33
C ASP A 90 -23.64 -3.47 4.11
N ALA A 91 -23.21 -2.49 3.32
CA ALA A 91 -23.91 -2.10 2.10
C ALA A 91 -23.91 -3.23 1.05
N LYS A 92 -22.79 -3.93 0.89
CA LYS A 92 -22.71 -5.14 0.04
C LYS A 92 -23.70 -6.21 0.52
N ARG A 93 -23.75 -6.49 1.82
CA ARG A 93 -24.69 -7.47 2.38
C ARG A 93 -26.15 -7.05 2.12
N ILE A 94 -26.49 -5.79 2.40
CA ILE A 94 -27.83 -5.23 2.19
C ILE A 94 -28.24 -5.28 0.71
N LEU A 95 -27.33 -4.93 -0.20
CA LEU A 95 -27.55 -4.98 -1.64
C LEU A 95 -27.94 -6.39 -2.08
N LEU A 96 -27.14 -7.39 -1.72
CA LEU A 96 -27.36 -8.77 -2.14
C LEU A 96 -28.63 -9.38 -1.51
N GLU A 97 -28.91 -9.07 -0.25
CA GLU A 97 -30.16 -9.49 0.40
C GLU A 97 -31.40 -8.86 -0.25
N THR A 98 -31.31 -7.59 -0.63
CA THR A 98 -32.42 -6.87 -1.29
C THR A 98 -32.61 -7.38 -2.71
N ALA A 99 -31.52 -7.62 -3.45
CA ALA A 99 -31.57 -8.24 -4.77
C ALA A 99 -32.22 -9.64 -4.73
N ASP A 100 -31.87 -10.47 -3.75
CA ASP A 100 -32.49 -11.79 -3.57
C ASP A 100 -34.00 -11.68 -3.29
N LYS A 101 -34.40 -10.71 -2.45
CA LYS A 101 -35.83 -10.44 -2.18
C LYS A 101 -36.57 -10.00 -3.44
N LEU A 102 -36.00 -9.11 -4.25
CA LEU A 102 -36.62 -8.63 -5.49
C LEU A 102 -36.74 -9.75 -6.53
N LEU A 103 -35.72 -10.59 -6.68
CA LEU A 103 -35.75 -11.76 -7.55
C LEU A 103 -36.86 -12.75 -7.14
N ARG A 104 -37.03 -13.01 -5.84
CA ARG A 104 -38.10 -13.87 -5.34
C ARG A 104 -39.49 -13.25 -5.53
N LYS A 105 -39.64 -11.95 -5.23
CA LYS A 105 -40.92 -11.23 -5.28
C LYS A 105 -41.41 -11.01 -6.71
N TYR A 106 -40.50 -10.71 -7.63
CA TYR A 106 -40.79 -10.36 -9.02
C TYR A 106 -40.23 -11.38 -10.02
N GLY A 107 -40.01 -12.65 -9.61
CA GLY A 107 -39.39 -13.67 -10.47
C GLY A 107 -40.07 -13.86 -11.84
N LYS A 108 -41.39 -13.61 -11.95
CA LYS A 108 -42.10 -13.63 -13.25
C LYS A 108 -41.64 -12.54 -14.23
N VAL A 109 -41.12 -11.41 -13.73
CA VAL A 109 -40.66 -10.24 -14.51
C VAL A 109 -39.24 -10.47 -15.06
N PHE A 110 -38.44 -11.25 -14.34
CA PHE A 110 -37.05 -11.53 -14.67
C PHE A 110 -36.84 -12.81 -15.49
N GLY A 111 -37.87 -13.63 -15.64
CA GLY A 111 -37.76 -14.93 -16.31
C GLY A 111 -37.17 -16.00 -15.40
N ARG A 112 -36.75 -17.12 -15.98
CA ARG A 112 -36.20 -18.25 -15.23
C ARG A 112 -34.70 -18.03 -15.01
N ILE A 113 -34.34 -17.49 -13.85
CA ILE A 113 -32.96 -17.34 -13.40
C ILE A 113 -32.58 -18.58 -12.60
N ASP A 114 -31.58 -19.33 -13.07
CA ASP A 114 -30.98 -20.44 -12.31
C ASP A 114 -29.91 -19.93 -11.34
N GLU A 115 -29.38 -20.81 -10.50
CA GLU A 115 -28.38 -20.43 -9.48
C GLU A 115 -27.07 -19.91 -10.09
N GLU A 116 -26.69 -20.40 -11.28
CA GLU A 116 -25.49 -19.92 -11.97
C GLU A 116 -25.68 -18.50 -12.53
N SER A 117 -26.81 -18.25 -13.20
CA SER A 117 -27.19 -16.91 -13.66
C SER A 117 -27.32 -15.95 -12.48
N LYS A 118 -27.90 -16.40 -11.35
CA LYS A 118 -27.98 -15.61 -10.13
C LYS A 118 -26.60 -15.24 -9.59
N ARG A 119 -25.64 -16.18 -9.57
CA ARG A 119 -24.24 -15.93 -9.17
C ARG A 119 -23.60 -14.87 -10.05
N ARG A 120 -23.79 -14.94 -11.38
CA ARG A 120 -23.30 -13.90 -12.31
C ARG A 120 -23.99 -12.55 -12.08
N LEU A 121 -25.31 -12.51 -11.98
CA LEU A 121 -26.04 -11.26 -11.71
C LEU A 121 -25.60 -10.59 -10.42
N PHE A 122 -25.40 -11.35 -9.34
CA PHE A 122 -24.94 -10.81 -8.05
C PHE A 122 -23.52 -10.25 -8.14
N TYR A 123 -22.64 -10.92 -8.88
CA TYR A 123 -21.31 -10.39 -9.19
C TYR A 123 -21.40 -9.01 -9.88
N TYR A 124 -22.18 -8.90 -10.96
CA TYR A 124 -22.33 -7.63 -11.70
C TYR A 124 -23.03 -6.54 -10.87
N LEU A 125 -24.00 -6.89 -10.01
CA LEU A 125 -24.64 -5.94 -9.10
C LEU A 125 -23.64 -5.37 -8.09
N GLU A 126 -22.88 -6.26 -7.46
CA GLU A 126 -21.83 -5.85 -6.52
C GLU A 126 -20.79 -4.97 -7.21
N ARG A 127 -20.31 -5.40 -8.38
CA ARG A 127 -19.32 -4.71 -9.21
C ARG A 127 -19.73 -3.27 -9.53
N ASP A 128 -21.00 -3.09 -9.91
CA ASP A 128 -21.48 -1.84 -10.52
C ASP A 128 -22.09 -0.87 -9.51
N MET A 129 -22.75 -1.37 -8.46
CA MET A 129 -23.44 -0.51 -7.48
C MET A 129 -22.55 -0.18 -6.28
N THR A 130 -21.90 -1.19 -5.70
CA THR A 130 -21.03 -1.01 -4.52
C THR A 130 -19.55 -0.92 -4.88
N GLY A 131 -19.13 -1.62 -5.92
CA GLY A 131 -17.76 -1.74 -6.39
C GLY A 131 -17.27 -0.55 -7.21
N PHE A 132 -16.31 -0.81 -8.10
CA PHE A 132 -15.63 0.22 -8.91
C PHE A 132 -15.96 0.10 -10.40
N GLY A 133 -17.10 -0.50 -10.73
CA GLY A 133 -17.61 -0.65 -12.10
C GLY A 133 -16.58 -1.34 -13.02
N PRO A 134 -16.19 -0.72 -14.15
CA PRO A 134 -15.34 -1.35 -15.15
C PRO A 134 -13.96 -1.77 -14.60
N ILE A 135 -13.40 -1.01 -13.65
CA ILE A 135 -12.08 -1.32 -13.07
C ILE A 135 -12.16 -2.21 -11.82
N HIS A 136 -13.33 -2.76 -11.48
CA HIS A 136 -13.53 -3.49 -10.23
C HIS A 136 -12.58 -4.69 -10.10
N VAL A 137 -12.40 -5.50 -11.13
CA VAL A 137 -11.47 -6.64 -11.11
C VAL A 137 -10.04 -6.18 -10.81
N ILE A 138 -9.61 -5.08 -11.41
CA ILE A 138 -8.29 -4.47 -11.17
C ILE A 138 -8.17 -3.99 -9.71
N MET A 139 -9.27 -3.45 -9.15
CA MET A 139 -9.34 -3.01 -7.75
C MET A 139 -9.28 -4.19 -6.77
N GLU A 140 -9.82 -5.35 -7.12
CA GLU A 140 -9.72 -6.56 -6.30
C GLU A 140 -8.34 -7.25 -6.39
N ASP A 141 -7.63 -7.04 -7.49
CA ASP A 141 -6.33 -7.68 -7.71
C ASP A 141 -5.23 -7.12 -6.78
N TYR A 142 -4.85 -7.89 -5.77
CA TYR A 142 -3.81 -7.52 -4.80
C TYR A 142 -2.44 -7.26 -5.44
N ARG A 143 -2.19 -7.71 -6.68
CA ARG A 143 -0.92 -7.51 -7.40
C ARG A 143 -0.82 -6.15 -8.07
N ILE A 144 -1.90 -5.38 -8.14
CA ILE A 144 -1.90 -4.02 -8.66
C ILE A 144 -1.62 -3.02 -7.53
N GLU A 145 -0.71 -2.08 -7.77
CA GLU A 145 -0.39 -0.99 -6.84
C GLU A 145 -1.08 0.31 -7.24
N ASP A 146 -1.00 0.69 -8.52
CA ASP A 146 -1.57 1.93 -9.06
C ASP A 146 -2.41 1.63 -10.32
N ILE A 147 -3.45 2.42 -10.57
CA ILE A 147 -4.33 2.38 -11.75
C ILE A 147 -4.42 3.79 -12.33
N SER A 148 -4.20 3.95 -13.64
CA SER A 148 -4.20 5.26 -14.30
C SER A 148 -5.06 5.26 -15.56
N CYS A 149 -5.90 6.27 -15.72
CA CYS A 149 -6.60 6.59 -16.94
C CYS A 149 -6.20 7.99 -17.41
N ASP A 150 -5.47 8.06 -18.52
CA ASP A 150 -4.86 9.29 -19.02
C ASP A 150 -5.73 10.03 -20.06
N GLY A 151 -7.00 9.63 -20.18
CA GLY A 151 -8.01 10.27 -21.03
C GLY A 151 -8.73 9.31 -21.98
N VAL A 152 -9.54 9.88 -22.86
CA VAL A 152 -10.38 9.12 -23.78
C VAL A 152 -9.55 8.52 -24.91
N ASN A 153 -9.92 7.31 -25.36
CA ASN A 153 -9.22 6.49 -26.34
C ASN A 153 -7.80 6.09 -25.92
N VAL A 154 -7.50 6.16 -24.62
CA VAL A 154 -6.28 5.61 -24.02
C VAL A 154 -6.68 4.43 -23.16
N PRO A 155 -6.01 3.27 -23.29
CA PRO A 155 -6.22 2.18 -22.35
C PRO A 155 -5.94 2.62 -20.91
N VAL A 156 -6.72 2.10 -19.97
CA VAL A 156 -6.35 2.19 -18.56
C VAL A 156 -5.03 1.46 -18.38
N TYR A 157 -4.07 2.08 -17.71
CA TYR A 157 -2.80 1.49 -17.33
C TYR A 157 -2.84 1.01 -15.88
N VAL A 158 -2.08 -0.03 -15.58
CA VAL A 158 -1.90 -0.54 -14.23
C VAL A 158 -0.42 -0.69 -13.92
N TRP A 159 -0.05 -0.42 -12.67
CA TRP A 159 1.26 -0.78 -12.14
C TRP A 159 1.18 -2.15 -11.47
N HIS A 160 1.58 -3.19 -12.20
CA HIS A 160 1.62 -4.57 -11.72
C HIS A 160 2.94 -4.86 -10.99
N ARG A 161 2.90 -5.57 -9.85
CA ARG A 161 4.09 -5.91 -9.04
C ARG A 161 5.18 -6.70 -9.77
N ASP A 162 4.80 -7.42 -10.81
CA ASP A 162 5.69 -8.30 -11.58
C ASP A 162 6.03 -7.71 -12.95
N TYR A 163 5.08 -7.04 -13.60
CA TYR A 163 5.16 -6.57 -15.00
C TYR A 163 5.29 -5.04 -15.12
N GLU A 164 5.25 -4.32 -14.01
CA GLU A 164 5.32 -2.85 -13.95
C GLU A 164 4.15 -2.17 -14.68
N SER A 165 4.41 -1.04 -15.34
CA SER A 165 3.41 -0.26 -16.06
C SER A 165 3.00 -0.97 -17.35
N ILE A 166 1.82 -1.57 -17.36
CA ILE A 166 1.25 -2.27 -18.52
C ILE A 166 -0.15 -1.74 -18.86
N PRO A 167 -0.50 -1.67 -20.16
CA PRO A 167 -1.85 -1.30 -20.57
C PRO A 167 -2.84 -2.43 -20.25
N THR A 168 -4.10 -2.07 -20.04
CA THR A 168 -5.20 -3.02 -19.90
C THR A 168 -6.04 -3.12 -21.17
N ASN A 169 -6.99 -4.06 -21.18
CA ASN A 169 -8.00 -4.14 -22.23
C ASN A 169 -9.20 -3.18 -22.05
N ILE A 170 -9.20 -2.33 -21.02
CA ILE A 170 -10.30 -1.39 -20.73
C ILE A 170 -9.96 -0.03 -21.33
N VAL A 171 -10.84 0.49 -22.18
CA VAL A 171 -10.68 1.79 -22.84
C VAL A 171 -11.96 2.60 -22.73
N PHE A 172 -11.88 3.81 -22.16
CA PHE A 172 -12.97 4.77 -22.24
C PHE A 172 -12.94 5.41 -23.62
N VAL A 173 -13.96 5.20 -24.45
CA VAL A 173 -14.05 5.72 -25.83
C VAL A 173 -14.97 6.93 -25.94
N ASP A 174 -15.84 7.11 -24.96
CA ASP A 174 -16.77 8.24 -24.85
C ASP A 174 -16.36 9.18 -23.70
N ARG A 175 -16.53 10.48 -23.93
CA ARG A 175 -16.16 11.52 -22.97
C ARG A 175 -17.12 11.57 -21.79
N ASP A 176 -18.42 11.52 -22.06
CA ASP A 176 -19.44 11.60 -21.01
C ASP A 176 -19.36 10.38 -20.10
N ALA A 177 -19.08 9.20 -20.66
CA ALA A 177 -18.86 7.98 -19.87
C ALA A 177 -17.68 8.09 -18.89
N LEU A 178 -16.57 8.71 -19.29
CA LEU A 178 -15.41 8.93 -18.40
C LEU A 178 -15.70 10.00 -17.35
N ASP A 179 -16.38 11.08 -17.74
CA ASP A 179 -16.83 12.14 -16.82
C ASP A 179 -17.76 11.57 -15.74
N ASP A 180 -18.78 10.80 -16.14
CA ASP A 180 -19.73 10.14 -15.24
C ASP A 180 -19.02 9.17 -14.30
N PHE A 181 -18.05 8.41 -14.81
CA PHE A 181 -17.27 7.49 -13.99
C PHE A 181 -16.44 8.22 -12.91
N ILE A 182 -15.80 9.33 -13.27
CA ILE A 182 -15.05 10.15 -12.30
C ILE A 182 -15.97 10.80 -11.27
N ILE A 183 -17.17 11.23 -11.67
CA ILE A 183 -18.19 11.73 -10.73
C ILE A 183 -18.60 10.62 -9.75
N GLN A 184 -18.83 9.40 -10.24
CA GLN A 184 -19.14 8.25 -9.38
C GLN A 184 -18.00 7.95 -8.39
N LEU A 185 -16.75 7.97 -8.84
CA LEU A 185 -15.58 7.81 -7.96
C LEU A 185 -15.50 8.93 -6.91
N ALA A 186 -15.76 10.19 -7.30
CA ALA A 186 -15.76 11.32 -6.39
C ALA A 186 -16.82 11.17 -5.28
N HIS A 187 -18.03 10.71 -5.65
CA HIS A 187 -19.11 10.45 -4.69
C HIS A 187 -18.73 9.39 -3.65
N LYS A 188 -17.92 8.38 -4.01
CA LYS A 188 -17.38 7.39 -3.05
C LYS A 188 -16.39 7.98 -2.03
N SER A 189 -15.98 9.23 -2.20
CA SER A 189 -15.14 9.96 -1.25
C SER A 189 -15.87 11.08 -0.50
N GLU A 190 -17.21 11.17 -0.64
CA GLU A 190 -18.02 12.30 -0.13
C GLU A 190 -17.55 13.68 -0.61
N LYS A 191 -16.80 13.71 -1.72
CA LYS A 191 -16.34 14.94 -2.36
C LYS A 191 -17.04 15.13 -3.71
N HIS A 192 -16.93 16.35 -4.22
CA HIS A 192 -17.49 16.74 -5.50
C HIS A 192 -16.38 17.19 -6.44
N ILE A 193 -16.55 16.88 -7.72
CA ILE A 193 -15.72 17.35 -8.83
C ILE A 193 -16.64 17.96 -9.89
N SER A 194 -16.20 19.04 -10.54
CA SER A 194 -17.01 19.76 -11.54
C SER A 194 -16.13 20.60 -12.44
N SER A 195 -16.68 21.22 -13.50
CA SER A 195 -15.93 22.20 -14.29
C SER A 195 -15.42 23.39 -13.47
N ALA A 196 -16.16 23.81 -12.44
CA ALA A 196 -15.71 24.89 -11.55
C ALA A 196 -14.58 24.45 -10.60
N PHE A 197 -14.51 23.15 -10.27
CA PHE A 197 -13.51 22.52 -9.41
C PHE A 197 -12.96 21.26 -10.07
N PRO A 198 -12.09 21.42 -11.09
CA PRO A 198 -11.74 20.31 -11.95
C PRO A 198 -10.58 19.46 -11.43
N ILE A 199 -10.10 19.69 -10.19
CA ILE A 199 -9.06 18.87 -9.54
C ILE A 199 -9.66 18.25 -8.29
N LEU A 200 -9.47 16.94 -8.13
CA LEU A 200 -9.87 16.19 -6.96
C LEU A 200 -8.68 15.37 -6.43
N ASP A 201 -8.37 15.52 -5.15
CA ASP A 201 -7.55 14.58 -4.38
C ASP A 201 -8.39 14.06 -3.22
N ALA A 202 -8.58 12.75 -3.12
CA ALA A 202 -9.54 12.16 -2.21
C ALA A 202 -9.15 10.74 -1.77
N MET A 203 -9.76 10.29 -0.67
CA MET A 203 -9.71 8.89 -0.25
C MET A 203 -11.07 8.27 -0.58
N ILE A 204 -11.07 7.25 -1.43
CA ILE A 204 -12.27 6.48 -1.78
C ILE A 204 -12.37 5.22 -0.90
N TYR A 205 -13.46 4.47 -1.04
CA TYR A 205 -13.66 3.17 -0.38
C TYR A 205 -12.42 2.27 -0.46
N GLY A 206 -12.18 1.47 0.59
CA GLY A 206 -10.96 0.67 0.70
C GLY A 206 -9.70 1.48 1.07
N LYS A 207 -9.86 2.77 1.41
CA LYS A 207 -8.77 3.71 1.74
C LYS A 207 -7.82 3.94 0.57
N HIS A 208 -8.24 3.72 -0.66
CA HIS A 208 -7.41 4.02 -1.82
C HIS A 208 -7.39 5.54 -2.08
N ARG A 209 -6.25 6.07 -2.52
CA ARG A 209 -6.13 7.50 -2.86
C ARG A 209 -6.52 7.68 -4.33
N LEU A 210 -7.44 8.61 -4.58
CA LEU A 210 -7.88 9.03 -5.90
C LEU A 210 -7.35 10.43 -6.18
N ALA A 211 -6.54 10.58 -7.22
CA ALA A 211 -6.30 11.86 -7.87
C ALA A 211 -7.08 11.88 -9.18
N ALA A 212 -7.87 12.94 -9.45
CA ALA A 212 -8.63 13.04 -10.69
C ALA A 212 -8.64 14.48 -11.22
N THR A 213 -8.70 14.60 -12.54
CA THR A 213 -8.94 15.87 -13.23
C THR A 213 -10.20 15.77 -14.09
N PHE A 214 -10.94 16.87 -14.19
CA PHE A 214 -12.23 16.92 -14.88
C PHE A 214 -12.13 17.80 -16.13
N ARG A 215 -12.51 17.21 -17.26
CA ARG A 215 -12.63 17.80 -18.60
C ARG A 215 -11.33 18.41 -19.14
N GLU A 216 -11.48 19.06 -20.29
CA GLU A 216 -10.38 19.54 -21.11
C GLU A 216 -9.69 20.81 -20.60
N GLU A 217 -10.26 21.46 -19.58
CA GLU A 217 -9.70 22.69 -19.02
C GLU A 217 -8.33 22.44 -18.37
N ILE A 218 -8.13 21.25 -17.81
CA ILE A 218 -6.87 20.83 -17.18
C ILE A 218 -6.12 19.81 -18.04
N SER A 219 -6.84 18.86 -18.65
CA SER A 219 -6.26 17.76 -19.40
C SER A 219 -6.77 17.74 -20.84
N PRO A 220 -5.95 18.11 -21.84
CA PRO A 220 -6.40 18.21 -23.24
C PRO A 220 -7.00 16.95 -23.86
N ARG A 221 -6.77 15.77 -23.26
CA ARG A 221 -7.31 14.48 -23.73
C ARG A 221 -8.64 14.09 -23.05
N GLY A 222 -9.23 15.01 -22.29
CA GLY A 222 -10.40 14.78 -21.45
C GLY A 222 -10.00 14.48 -20.00
N SER A 223 -11.00 14.15 -19.18
CA SER A 223 -10.84 13.85 -17.77
C SER A 223 -9.82 12.73 -17.52
N THR A 224 -9.15 12.74 -16.36
CA THR A 224 -8.16 11.73 -16.00
C THR A 224 -8.35 11.28 -14.56
N PHE A 225 -7.88 10.08 -14.23
CA PHE A 225 -7.78 9.66 -12.84
C PHE A 225 -6.58 8.73 -12.61
N THR A 226 -6.05 8.77 -11.39
CA THR A 226 -5.09 7.82 -10.87
C THR A 226 -5.55 7.36 -9.50
N ILE A 227 -5.64 6.05 -9.32
CA ILE A 227 -5.93 5.41 -8.03
C ILE A 227 -4.67 4.73 -7.54
N ARG A 228 -4.16 5.16 -6.38
CA ARG A 228 -3.15 4.43 -5.62
C ARG A 228 -3.82 3.55 -4.59
N LYS A 229 -3.63 2.24 -4.71
CA LYS A 229 -4.28 1.25 -3.85
C LYS A 229 -3.61 1.21 -2.48
N PHE A 230 -4.37 1.52 -1.44
CA PHE A 230 -4.05 1.07 -0.09
C PHE A 230 -3.92 -0.45 -0.02
N ARG A 231 -2.87 -0.88 0.67
CA ARG A 231 -2.54 -2.29 0.80
C ARG A 231 -3.05 -2.81 2.14
N GLU A 232 -4.10 -3.62 2.09
CA GLU A 232 -4.69 -4.19 3.31
C GLU A 232 -3.72 -5.09 4.08
N LYS A 233 -2.97 -5.93 3.36
CA LYS A 233 -1.95 -6.82 3.94
C LYS A 233 -0.54 -6.23 3.75
N PRO A 234 0.01 -5.49 4.72
CA PRO A 234 1.38 -5.00 4.64
C PRO A 234 2.39 -6.16 4.62
N PHE A 235 3.53 -5.96 3.99
CA PHE A 235 4.62 -6.94 4.06
C PHE A 235 5.10 -7.08 5.51
N SER A 236 5.28 -8.31 5.94
CA SER A 236 5.82 -8.60 7.25
C SER A 236 7.34 -8.68 7.24
N ILE A 237 7.96 -8.60 8.42
CA ILE A 237 9.43 -8.63 8.51
C ILE A 237 10.03 -9.94 7.97
N THR A 238 9.33 -11.07 8.13
CA THR A 238 9.76 -12.38 7.60
C THR A 238 9.65 -12.44 6.08
N GLU A 239 8.62 -11.83 5.48
CA GLU A 239 8.54 -11.69 4.02
C GLU A 239 9.67 -10.80 3.47
N LEU A 240 10.03 -9.73 4.18
CA LEU A 240 11.16 -8.88 3.79
C LEU A 240 12.50 -9.62 3.90
N ILE A 241 12.67 -10.47 4.91
CA ILE A 241 13.84 -11.37 5.02
C ILE A 241 13.83 -12.41 3.89
N LYS A 242 12.68 -13.03 3.61
CA LYS A 242 12.52 -14.06 2.56
C LYS A 242 12.83 -13.52 1.17
N SER A 243 12.42 -12.29 0.87
CA SER A 243 12.74 -11.58 -0.38
C SER A 243 14.18 -11.03 -0.44
N ASN A 244 14.99 -11.34 0.58
CA ASN A 244 16.36 -10.88 0.76
C ASN A 244 16.48 -9.35 0.77
N LEU A 245 15.44 -8.61 1.19
CA LEU A 245 15.48 -7.16 1.29
C LEU A 245 16.45 -6.70 2.40
N LEU A 246 16.48 -7.45 3.50
CA LEU A 246 17.39 -7.32 4.63
C LEU A 246 17.71 -8.69 5.22
N SER A 247 18.86 -8.83 5.88
CA SER A 247 19.21 -10.08 6.55
C SER A 247 18.50 -10.24 7.91
N PRO A 248 18.38 -11.47 8.45
CA PRO A 248 17.87 -11.69 9.81
C PRO A 248 18.65 -10.91 10.88
N GLU A 249 19.96 -10.77 10.72
CA GLU A 249 20.83 -10.01 11.63
C GLU A 249 20.51 -8.51 11.61
N MET A 250 20.27 -7.94 10.41
CA MET A 250 19.83 -6.55 10.27
C MET A 250 18.44 -6.34 10.89
N ALA A 251 17.51 -7.27 10.69
CA ALA A 251 16.18 -7.21 11.28
C ALA A 251 16.24 -7.29 12.82
N ALA A 252 17.08 -8.18 13.38
CA ALA A 252 17.31 -8.29 14.81
C ALA A 252 18.00 -7.06 15.41
N TYR A 253 18.92 -6.45 14.67
CA TYR A 253 19.52 -5.17 15.03
C TYR A 253 18.44 -4.08 15.16
N PHE A 254 17.55 -3.93 14.16
CA PHE A 254 16.43 -2.98 14.26
C PHE A 254 15.46 -3.33 15.38
N TRP A 255 15.25 -4.62 15.67
CA TRP A 255 14.43 -5.03 16.80
C TRP A 255 14.99 -4.48 18.12
N ILE A 256 16.30 -4.57 18.36
CA ILE A 256 16.93 -3.98 19.56
C ILE A 256 16.79 -2.46 19.58
N LEU A 257 17.04 -1.79 18.46
CA LEU A 257 16.91 -0.33 18.36
C LEU A 257 15.48 0.13 18.70
N ILE A 258 14.48 -0.48 18.10
CA ILE A 258 13.05 -0.15 18.27
C ILE A 258 12.52 -0.65 19.63
N GLU A 259 13.16 -1.63 20.26
CA GLU A 259 12.83 -1.94 21.65
C GLU A 259 13.19 -0.76 22.58
N HIS A 260 14.26 -0.03 22.25
CA HIS A 260 14.90 0.98 23.09
C HIS A 260 14.68 2.43 22.62
N LYS A 261 13.60 2.68 21.86
CA LYS A 261 13.19 4.03 21.42
C LYS A 261 14.24 4.74 20.57
N ALA A 262 15.00 3.97 19.77
CA ALA A 262 15.93 4.55 18.80
C ALA A 262 15.17 5.29 17.68
N ASN A 263 15.84 6.29 17.14
CA ASN A 263 15.32 7.18 16.11
C ASN A 263 15.84 6.78 14.75
N ILE A 264 14.94 6.35 13.87
CA ILE A 264 15.30 5.71 12.60
C ILE A 264 14.66 6.47 11.43
N LEU A 265 15.48 6.81 10.45
CA LEU A 265 15.05 7.46 9.21
C LEU A 265 15.30 6.53 8.02
N VAL A 266 14.24 6.19 7.29
CA VAL A 266 14.32 5.34 6.10
C VAL A 266 14.34 6.20 4.84
N ALA A 267 15.47 6.20 4.14
CA ALA A 267 15.73 6.94 2.91
C ALA A 267 15.59 6.05 1.65
N GLY A 268 15.31 6.69 0.52
CA GLY A 268 15.22 6.06 -0.79
C GLY A 268 14.37 6.86 -1.79
N ALA A 269 14.47 6.51 -3.07
CA ALA A 269 13.65 7.08 -4.13
C ALA A 269 12.16 6.74 -3.97
N THR A 270 11.30 7.38 -4.78
CA THR A 270 9.90 6.97 -4.91
C THR A 270 9.81 5.51 -5.39
N GLY A 271 8.92 4.70 -4.80
CA GLY A 271 8.73 3.29 -5.16
C GLY A 271 9.82 2.32 -4.65
N SER A 272 10.85 2.81 -3.92
CA SER A 272 11.93 1.94 -3.41
C SER A 272 11.53 1.02 -2.26
N GLY A 273 10.38 1.27 -1.61
CA GLY A 273 9.87 0.45 -0.50
C GLY A 273 10.09 1.06 0.90
N LYS A 274 10.32 2.37 1.02
CA LYS A 274 10.52 3.05 2.32
C LYS A 274 9.38 2.79 3.32
N THR A 275 8.14 3.12 2.95
CA THR A 275 6.96 2.93 3.82
C THR A 275 6.74 1.46 4.14
N THR A 276 7.05 0.56 3.20
CA THR A 276 6.97 -0.89 3.40
C THR A 276 7.88 -1.36 4.54
N ILE A 277 9.15 -0.96 4.52
CA ILE A 277 10.10 -1.33 5.57
C ILE A 277 9.74 -0.65 6.88
N LEU A 278 9.39 0.64 6.86
CA LEU A 278 8.93 1.37 8.04
C LEU A 278 7.78 0.64 8.74
N ASN A 279 6.79 0.19 7.96
CA ASN A 279 5.64 -0.54 8.47
C ASN A 279 6.05 -1.91 9.06
N ALA A 280 6.88 -2.69 8.36
CA ALA A 280 7.37 -3.97 8.87
C ALA A 280 8.18 -3.82 10.17
N LEU A 281 9.04 -2.80 10.25
CA LEU A 281 9.84 -2.51 11.44
C LEU A 281 8.99 -2.05 12.63
N SER A 282 7.85 -1.40 12.38
CA SER A 282 6.93 -0.98 13.45
C SER A 282 6.39 -2.15 14.28
N CYS A 283 6.43 -3.39 13.75
CA CYS A 283 6.07 -4.61 14.48
C CYS A 283 6.98 -4.89 15.69
N PHE A 284 8.20 -4.32 15.71
CA PHE A 284 9.11 -4.47 16.84
C PHE A 284 8.78 -3.56 18.01
N ILE A 285 7.87 -2.59 17.85
CA ILE A 285 7.44 -1.73 18.96
C ILE A 285 6.80 -2.58 20.06
N LYS A 286 7.23 -2.35 21.30
CA LYS A 286 6.74 -3.10 22.46
C LYS A 286 5.20 -2.99 22.58
N PRO A 287 4.51 -4.10 22.87
CA PRO A 287 3.07 -4.08 23.07
C PRO A 287 2.67 -3.14 24.20
N ARG A 288 1.49 -2.52 24.05
CA ARG A 288 0.94 -1.45 24.92
C ARG A 288 1.63 -0.08 24.82
N MET A 289 2.78 0.06 24.16
CA MET A 289 3.31 1.38 23.84
C MET A 289 2.32 2.16 22.98
N LYS A 290 2.17 3.45 23.27
CA LYS A 290 1.27 4.32 22.51
C LYS A 290 1.96 4.77 21.22
N ILE A 291 1.36 4.43 20.09
CA ILE A 291 1.86 4.82 18.77
C ILE A 291 0.97 5.93 18.23
N VAL A 292 1.56 7.01 17.73
CA VAL A 292 0.84 8.01 16.94
C VAL A 292 1.47 8.07 15.55
N THR A 293 0.67 7.83 14.51
CA THR A 293 1.10 8.03 13.11
C THR A 293 0.57 9.35 12.59
N CYS A 294 1.40 10.11 11.86
CA CYS A 294 1.03 11.32 11.14
C CYS A 294 1.38 11.11 9.66
N GLU A 295 0.38 11.04 8.79
CA GLU A 295 0.54 10.69 7.39
C GLU A 295 -0.25 11.66 6.49
N GLU A 296 0.23 11.92 5.28
CA GLU A 296 -0.62 12.62 4.30
C GLU A 296 -1.66 11.70 3.70
N THR A 297 -1.25 10.47 3.40
CA THR A 297 -2.11 9.38 2.95
C THR A 297 -1.90 8.25 3.93
N ALA A 298 -2.99 7.67 4.43
CA ALA A 298 -2.93 6.55 5.36
C ALA A 298 -2.33 5.32 4.66
N GLU A 299 -1.03 5.05 4.81
CA GLU A 299 -0.32 3.92 4.20
C GLU A 299 0.08 2.87 5.25
N LEU A 300 0.31 3.29 6.50
CA LEU A 300 0.73 2.41 7.58
C LEU A 300 -0.43 1.53 8.07
N ASN A 301 -0.09 0.28 8.40
CA ASN A 301 -1.00 -0.70 8.97
C ASN A 301 -0.29 -1.48 10.08
N ILE A 302 -0.33 -0.94 11.29
CA ILE A 302 0.46 -1.40 12.44
C ILE A 302 -0.36 -2.42 13.26
N PRO A 303 0.20 -3.58 13.64
CA PRO A 303 -0.51 -4.61 14.41
C PRO A 303 -0.59 -4.28 15.91
N SER A 304 -0.91 -3.04 16.28
CA SER A 304 -1.03 -2.57 17.67
C SER A 304 -2.40 -1.95 17.92
N GLU A 305 -3.03 -2.32 19.05
CA GLU A 305 -4.31 -1.74 19.47
C GLU A 305 -4.16 -0.31 20.02
N ASN A 306 -3.05 0.01 20.70
CA ASN A 306 -2.80 1.34 21.28
C ASN A 306 -2.21 2.31 20.24
N TRP A 307 -2.96 2.52 19.16
CA TRP A 307 -2.53 3.27 17.98
C TRP A 307 -3.52 4.38 17.63
N VAL A 308 -3.03 5.61 17.58
CA VAL A 308 -3.76 6.79 17.07
C VAL A 308 -3.27 7.13 15.68
N ARG A 309 -4.21 7.29 14.75
CA ARG A 309 -3.94 7.61 13.34
C ARG A 309 -4.34 9.04 13.03
N PHE A 310 -3.40 9.84 12.58
CA PHE A 310 -3.66 11.16 12.03
C PHE A 310 -3.33 11.20 10.55
N VAL A 311 -4.27 11.77 9.79
CA VAL A 311 -4.15 11.97 8.35
C VAL A 311 -4.38 13.45 8.07
N THR A 312 -3.59 14.04 7.16
CA THR A 312 -3.75 15.46 6.81
C THR A 312 -5.10 15.71 6.17
N ARG A 313 -5.48 16.99 6.14
CA ARG A 313 -6.70 17.43 5.49
C ARG A 313 -6.39 18.63 4.63
N GLU A 314 -6.58 18.49 3.33
CA GLU A 314 -6.49 19.62 2.43
C GLU A 314 -7.61 20.63 2.71
N SER A 315 -7.38 21.91 2.41
CA SER A 315 -8.38 22.95 2.62
C SER A 315 -9.62 22.71 1.75
N TYR A 316 -10.80 22.96 2.33
CA TYR A 316 -12.07 23.05 1.58
C TYR A 316 -12.33 24.47 1.04
N GLY A 317 -11.42 25.41 1.27
CA GLY A 317 -11.59 26.84 0.98
C GLY A 317 -11.42 27.16 -0.50
N LEU A 318 -12.32 28.01 -1.02
CA LEU A 318 -12.22 28.60 -2.35
C LEU A 318 -11.22 29.77 -2.35
N GLY A 319 -10.23 29.76 -3.25
CA GLY A 319 -9.26 30.84 -3.42
C GLY A 319 -8.00 30.72 -2.56
N VAL A 320 -7.30 31.85 -2.34
CA VAL A 320 -5.98 31.90 -1.66
C VAL A 320 -6.07 31.57 -0.15
N GLN A 321 -7.27 31.65 0.44
CA GLN A 321 -7.47 31.35 1.86
C GLN A 321 -7.68 29.85 2.09
N LYS A 322 -6.64 29.21 2.61
CA LYS A 322 -6.63 27.80 3.02
C LYS A 322 -7.42 27.53 4.31
N THR A 323 -8.68 27.96 4.38
CA THR A 323 -9.52 27.72 5.56
C THR A 323 -9.70 26.22 5.81
N GLY A 324 -9.32 25.76 7.00
CA GLY A 324 -9.50 24.36 7.42
C GLY A 324 -8.45 23.37 6.93
N GLU A 325 -7.35 23.81 6.31
CA GLU A 325 -6.18 22.95 6.06
C GLU A 325 -5.62 22.42 7.39
N ILE A 326 -5.28 21.14 7.42
CA ILE A 326 -4.55 20.49 8.52
C ILE A 326 -3.32 19.85 7.91
N THR A 327 -2.16 20.46 8.16
CA THR A 327 -0.88 20.03 7.58
C THR A 327 -0.23 18.93 8.43
N LEU A 328 0.80 18.26 7.89
CA LEU A 328 1.61 17.33 8.68
C LEU A 328 2.20 18.03 9.91
N TYR A 329 2.62 19.28 9.79
CA TYR A 329 3.14 20.07 10.90
C TYR A 329 2.11 20.17 12.04
N ASP A 330 0.84 20.47 11.72
CA ASP A 330 -0.24 20.57 12.70
C ASP A 330 -0.49 19.23 13.41
N LEU A 331 -0.44 18.12 12.66
CA LEU A 331 -0.64 16.78 13.19
C LEU A 331 0.51 16.34 14.10
N VAL A 332 1.76 16.55 13.67
CA VAL A 332 2.95 16.19 14.45
C VAL A 332 2.97 17.02 15.74
N ARG A 333 2.66 18.31 15.68
CA ARG A 333 2.53 19.17 16.88
C ARG A 333 1.40 18.71 17.80
N THR A 334 0.27 18.31 17.24
CA THR A 334 -0.89 17.80 18.00
C THR A 334 -0.56 16.45 18.67
N SER A 335 0.19 15.59 17.98
CA SER A 335 0.58 14.27 18.47
C SER A 335 1.33 14.32 19.80
N LEU A 336 2.15 15.35 20.03
CA LEU A 336 2.87 15.53 21.29
C LEU A 336 1.95 15.66 22.51
N ARG A 337 0.71 16.14 22.31
CA ARG A 337 -0.30 16.22 23.39
C ARG A 337 -0.92 14.87 23.73
N TYR A 338 -0.78 13.88 22.84
CA TYR A 338 -1.26 12.52 23.05
C TYR A 338 -0.28 11.69 23.88
N ARG A 339 0.90 12.22 24.24
CA ARG A 339 1.98 11.52 24.95
C ARG A 339 2.32 10.18 24.29
N PRO A 340 2.75 10.17 23.00
CA PRO A 340 3.17 8.95 22.35
C PRO A 340 4.39 8.34 23.05
N ASP A 341 4.53 7.03 23.00
CA ASP A 341 5.84 6.38 23.17
C ASP A 341 6.62 6.43 21.87
N TYR A 342 5.90 6.25 20.75
CA TYR A 342 6.41 6.31 19.38
C TYR A 342 5.64 7.31 18.54
N LEU A 343 6.37 8.19 17.88
CA LEU A 343 5.85 9.09 16.86
C LEU A 343 6.38 8.66 15.49
N ILE A 344 5.47 8.29 14.61
CA ILE A 344 5.80 7.86 13.25
C ILE A 344 5.27 8.90 12.27
N VAL A 345 6.15 9.50 11.48
CA VAL A 345 5.76 10.43 10.42
C VAL A 345 5.97 9.74 9.08
N GLY A 346 4.91 9.60 8.28
CA GLY A 346 4.93 8.81 7.05
C GLY A 346 6.10 9.15 6.13
N GLU A 347 6.25 10.42 5.76
CA GLU A 347 7.42 10.95 5.06
C GLU A 347 7.66 12.39 5.48
N VAL A 348 8.86 12.72 5.96
CA VAL A 348 9.27 14.10 6.23
C VAL A 348 9.77 14.78 4.96
N ARG A 349 9.24 15.98 4.71
CA ARG A 349 9.49 16.81 3.52
C ARG A 349 9.53 18.30 3.83
N GLY A 350 9.03 18.73 5.01
CA GLY A 350 8.96 20.12 5.41
C GLY A 350 9.10 20.36 6.92
N GLU A 351 8.41 21.40 7.38
CA GLU A 351 8.52 21.94 8.74
C GLU A 351 8.14 20.92 9.84
N GLU A 352 7.34 19.91 9.51
CA GLU A 352 7.00 18.81 10.41
C GLU A 352 8.23 18.03 10.89
N ALA A 353 9.31 18.02 10.10
CA ALA A 353 10.58 17.43 10.48
C ALA A 353 11.14 18.08 11.76
N PHE A 354 11.03 19.41 11.88
CA PHE A 354 11.51 20.13 13.05
C PHE A 354 10.77 19.72 14.32
N VAL A 355 9.45 19.56 14.23
CA VAL A 355 8.62 19.10 15.35
C VAL A 355 8.92 17.65 15.71
N LEU A 356 9.17 16.78 14.72
CA LEU A 356 9.62 15.42 14.96
C LEU A 356 10.95 15.38 15.73
N PHE A 357 11.94 16.19 15.33
CA PHE A 357 13.22 16.27 16.05
C PHE A 357 13.05 16.81 17.48
N GLN A 358 12.11 17.72 17.71
CA GLN A 358 11.75 18.15 19.08
C GLN A 358 11.12 17.02 19.90
N ALA A 359 10.25 16.21 19.28
CA ALA A 359 9.66 15.03 19.92
C ALA A 359 10.75 14.04 20.36
N ILE A 360 11.68 13.76 19.45
CA ILE A 360 12.80 12.85 19.68
C ILE A 360 13.71 13.38 20.80
N ALA A 361 14.01 14.68 20.79
CA ALA A 361 14.81 15.33 21.85
C ALA A 361 14.18 15.19 23.26
N THR A 362 12.86 14.98 23.33
CA THR A 362 12.12 14.82 24.60
C THR A 362 11.90 13.34 24.99
N GLY A 363 12.57 12.40 24.32
CA GLY A 363 12.60 10.98 24.69
C GLY A 363 11.53 10.10 24.04
N HIS A 364 10.86 10.60 23.00
CA HIS A 364 9.96 9.80 22.17
C HIS A 364 10.78 8.99 21.15
N GLY A 365 10.36 7.75 20.86
CA GLY A 365 10.92 7.01 19.73
C GLY A 365 10.41 7.59 18.41
N GLY A 366 11.30 7.98 17.52
CA GLY A 366 10.94 8.59 16.22
C GLY A 366 11.22 7.66 15.05
N LEU A 367 10.20 7.37 14.23
CA LEU A 367 10.40 6.66 12.97
C LEU A 367 9.86 7.50 11.82
N SER A 368 10.59 7.61 10.71
CA SER A 368 10.08 8.31 9.53
C SER A 368 10.73 7.85 8.24
N THR A 369 10.19 8.29 7.11
CA THR A 369 10.84 8.16 5.80
C THR A 369 11.24 9.51 5.23
N ILE A 370 12.20 9.51 4.31
CA ILE A 370 12.63 10.71 3.58
C ILE A 370 13.00 10.34 2.13
N HIS A 371 12.64 11.20 1.18
CA HIS A 371 13.12 11.03 -0.19
C HIS A 371 14.57 11.51 -0.34
N ALA A 372 15.52 10.57 -0.40
CA ALA A 372 16.94 10.81 -0.63
C ALA A 372 17.66 9.52 -1.05
N GLU A 373 18.71 9.64 -1.86
CA GLU A 373 19.46 8.50 -2.42
C GLU A 373 20.88 8.36 -1.85
N SER A 374 21.25 9.18 -0.85
CA SER A 374 22.52 9.06 -0.15
C SER A 374 22.44 9.68 1.24
N ILE A 375 23.36 9.34 2.14
CA ILE A 375 23.44 9.94 3.47
C ILE A 375 23.70 11.46 3.39
N GLU A 376 24.52 11.91 2.45
CA GLU A 376 24.78 13.34 2.23
C GLU A 376 23.52 14.07 1.78
N SER A 377 22.71 13.44 0.91
CA SER A 377 21.44 13.99 0.46
C SER A 377 20.41 14.06 1.59
N VAL A 378 20.31 13.02 2.42
CA VAL A 378 19.48 13.02 3.64
C VAL A 378 19.87 14.21 4.53
N MET A 379 21.15 14.33 4.86
CA MET A 379 21.64 15.34 5.79
C MET A 379 21.45 16.75 5.23
N LYS A 380 21.77 16.96 3.94
CA LYS A 380 21.55 18.24 3.26
C LYS A 380 20.07 18.65 3.29
N ARG A 381 19.14 17.72 3.05
CA ARG A 381 17.70 17.99 3.11
C ARG A 381 17.24 18.36 4.50
N LEU A 382 17.69 17.63 5.53
CA LEU A 382 17.33 17.91 6.92
C LEU A 382 17.76 19.32 7.35
N VAL A 383 19.00 19.73 7.02
CA VAL A 383 19.51 21.05 7.46
C VAL A 383 19.04 22.22 6.60
N SER A 384 18.58 21.97 5.38
CA SER A 384 18.13 23.03 4.46
C SER A 384 16.64 23.37 4.65
N PRO A 385 16.20 24.55 4.21
CA PRO A 385 14.77 24.82 4.06
C PRO A 385 14.11 23.78 3.13
N PRO A 386 12.86 23.38 3.39
CA PRO A 386 11.97 23.85 4.46
C PRO A 386 12.14 23.19 5.84
N MET A 387 12.97 22.15 5.99
CA MET A 387 13.10 21.39 7.26
C MET A 387 13.89 22.14 8.34
N ASN A 388 14.95 22.85 7.95
CA ASN A 388 15.77 23.71 8.83
C ASN A 388 16.21 23.06 10.15
N ILE A 389 16.57 21.78 10.15
CA ILE A 389 17.07 21.09 11.35
C ILE A 389 18.47 21.62 11.68
N PRO A 390 18.71 22.14 12.89
CA PRO A 390 20.05 22.54 13.30
C PRO A 390 21.02 21.35 13.24
N ALA A 391 22.23 21.57 12.75
CA ALA A 391 23.27 20.53 12.69
C ALA A 391 23.52 19.87 14.07
N SER A 392 23.39 20.64 15.15
CA SER A 392 23.50 20.15 16.54
C SER A 392 22.41 19.16 16.96
N HIS A 393 21.29 19.08 16.22
CA HIS A 393 20.19 18.14 16.49
C HIS A 393 20.30 16.87 15.64
N ILE A 394 21.15 16.83 14.61
CA ILE A 394 21.34 15.64 13.77
C ILE A 394 21.76 14.40 14.58
N PRO A 395 22.63 14.49 15.61
CA PRO A 395 23.00 13.34 16.45
C PRO A 395 21.84 12.76 17.30
N LEU A 396 20.64 13.36 17.25
CA LEU A 396 19.44 12.76 17.84
C LEU A 396 18.88 11.61 16.99
N LEU A 397 19.22 11.54 15.70
CA LEU A 397 18.97 10.35 14.89
C LEU A 397 19.95 9.26 15.34
N ASP A 398 19.46 8.02 15.51
CA ASP A 398 20.32 6.89 15.85
C ASP A 398 20.76 6.15 14.60
N ALA A 399 19.85 5.94 13.64
CA ALA A 399 20.14 5.23 12.40
C ALA A 399 19.46 5.84 11.16
N VAL A 400 20.16 5.79 10.02
CA VAL A 400 19.64 6.10 8.69
C VAL A 400 19.79 4.87 7.81
N VAL A 401 18.72 4.50 7.11
CA VAL A 401 18.65 3.29 6.28
C VAL A 401 18.43 3.72 4.84
N LEU A 402 19.27 3.30 3.90
CA LEU A 402 19.01 3.53 2.46
C LEU A 402 18.42 2.29 1.81
N VAL A 403 17.27 2.45 1.18
CA VAL A 403 16.54 1.40 0.48
C VAL A 403 16.46 1.73 -1.00
N GLU A 404 16.91 0.80 -1.84
CA GLU A 404 16.91 0.95 -3.28
C GLU A 404 16.23 -0.23 -3.98
N ARG A 405 15.68 0.06 -5.15
CA ARG A 405 15.36 -0.95 -6.16
C ARG A 405 16.64 -1.22 -6.96
N VAL A 406 17.08 -2.47 -6.99
CA VAL A 406 18.34 -2.89 -7.60
C VAL A 406 18.10 -4.02 -8.60
N SER A 407 18.95 -4.09 -9.62
CA SER A 407 19.05 -5.28 -10.47
C SER A 407 19.69 -6.42 -9.70
N LEU A 408 19.10 -7.62 -9.79
CA LEU A 408 19.59 -8.79 -9.10
C LEU A 408 20.63 -9.52 -9.97
N PRO A 409 21.75 -9.99 -9.39
CA PRO A 409 22.75 -10.76 -10.13
C PRO A 409 22.20 -12.13 -10.59
N ARG A 410 21.18 -12.65 -9.90
CA ARG A 410 20.43 -13.85 -10.26
C ARG A 410 18.94 -13.57 -10.10
N PRO A 411 18.08 -14.02 -11.02
CA PRO A 411 16.65 -13.83 -10.87
C PRO A 411 16.11 -14.46 -9.59
N PHE A 412 15.31 -13.72 -8.84
CA PHE A 412 14.59 -14.22 -7.66
C PHE A 412 13.11 -14.31 -8.00
N GLU A 413 12.50 -15.50 -7.87
CA GLU A 413 11.11 -15.75 -8.28
C GLU A 413 10.82 -15.26 -9.72
N GLY A 414 11.77 -15.46 -10.64
CA GLY A 414 11.67 -15.03 -12.04
C GLY A 414 11.92 -13.54 -12.30
N LYS A 415 12.15 -12.72 -11.26
CA LYS A 415 12.39 -11.27 -11.41
C LYS A 415 13.88 -10.94 -11.48
N SER A 416 14.24 -10.08 -12.42
CA SER A 416 15.60 -9.53 -12.58
C SER A 416 15.90 -8.32 -11.67
N TYR A 417 14.92 -7.89 -10.86
CA TYR A 417 15.05 -6.78 -9.93
C TYR A 417 14.48 -7.14 -8.55
N GLY A 418 14.97 -6.46 -7.52
CA GLY A 418 14.51 -6.59 -6.15
C GLY A 418 14.69 -5.28 -5.38
N ARG A 419 14.18 -5.24 -4.15
CA ARG A 419 14.42 -4.14 -3.22
C ARG A 419 15.44 -4.59 -2.18
N ARG A 420 16.43 -3.77 -1.86
CA ARG A 420 17.51 -4.07 -0.90
C ARG A 420 17.77 -2.87 -0.01
N ILE A 421 18.05 -3.13 1.27
CA ILE A 421 18.74 -2.15 2.11
C ILE A 421 20.18 -2.07 1.64
N ARG A 422 20.55 -0.95 1.01
CA ARG A 422 21.91 -0.73 0.50
C ARG A 422 22.89 -0.44 1.60
N TYR A 423 22.46 0.40 2.54
CA TYR A 423 23.28 0.83 3.65
C TYR A 423 22.43 1.02 4.91
N ILE A 424 23.03 0.70 6.05
CA ILE A 424 22.60 1.16 7.37
C ILE A 424 23.75 1.99 7.93
N TRP A 425 23.48 3.25 8.25
CA TRP A 425 24.42 4.12 8.94
C TRP A 425 23.92 4.46 10.33
N GLU A 426 24.83 4.49 11.30
CA GLU A 426 24.62 5.16 12.57
C GLU A 426 25.10 6.59 12.51
N VAL A 427 24.33 7.50 13.11
CA VAL A 427 24.70 8.92 13.21
C VAL A 427 25.45 9.13 14.52
N VAL A 428 26.77 9.27 14.42
CA VAL A 428 27.62 9.54 15.60
C VAL A 428 27.65 11.04 15.88
N ASP A 429 27.84 11.83 14.83
CA ASP A 429 27.77 13.30 14.86
C ASP A 429 27.40 13.85 13.46
N TYR A 430 27.12 15.14 13.34
CA TYR A 430 26.95 15.79 12.03
C TYR A 430 28.25 15.74 11.22
N GLY A 431 28.20 15.09 10.06
CA GLY A 431 29.36 14.82 9.21
C GLY A 431 30.16 13.57 9.59
N ARG A 432 29.75 12.82 10.63
CA ARG A 432 30.37 11.55 11.04
C ARG A 432 29.33 10.45 11.15
N TYR A 433 29.29 9.60 10.12
CA TYR A 433 28.34 8.49 10.01
C TYR A 433 29.10 7.17 9.93
N LEU A 434 28.69 6.19 10.73
CA LEU A 434 29.33 4.87 10.79
C LEU A 434 28.49 3.86 9.99
N THR A 435 29.08 3.21 8.99
CA THR A 435 28.41 2.16 8.23
C THR A 435 28.34 0.88 9.05
N ILE A 436 27.13 0.43 9.36
CA ILE A 436 26.83 -0.78 10.13
C ILE A 436 26.46 -1.95 9.23
N ALA A 437 25.86 -1.67 8.08
CA ALA A 437 25.59 -2.69 7.08
C ALA A 437 25.73 -2.11 5.68
N GLU A 438 26.19 -2.95 4.74
CA GLU A 438 26.29 -2.64 3.31
C GLU A 438 25.89 -3.87 2.48
N TRP A 439 25.12 -3.66 1.41
CA TRP A 439 24.77 -4.71 0.46
C TRP A 439 25.79 -4.83 -0.67
N ASN A 440 26.23 -6.06 -0.93
CA ASN A 440 27.13 -6.39 -2.03
C ASN A 440 26.32 -6.79 -3.29
N PRO A 441 26.36 -5.99 -4.37
CA PRO A 441 25.62 -6.27 -5.60
C PRO A 441 26.08 -7.52 -6.35
N ALA A 442 27.35 -7.91 -6.23
CA ALA A 442 27.90 -9.04 -6.97
C ALA A 442 27.40 -10.39 -6.42
N THR A 443 27.19 -10.47 -5.11
CA THR A 443 26.82 -11.71 -4.42
C THR A 443 25.37 -11.72 -3.91
N ASP A 444 24.66 -10.58 -3.96
CA ASP A 444 23.36 -10.37 -3.32
C ASP A 444 23.39 -10.68 -1.80
N THR A 445 24.49 -10.34 -1.13
CA THR A 445 24.68 -10.59 0.30
C THR A 445 24.91 -9.29 1.08
N PHE A 446 24.67 -9.33 2.39
CA PHE A 446 24.91 -8.20 3.28
C PHE A 446 26.19 -8.40 4.07
N LYS A 447 27.01 -7.36 4.16
CA LYS A 447 28.13 -7.28 5.10
C LYS A 447 27.68 -6.43 6.28
N THR A 448 27.71 -7.00 7.49
CA THR A 448 27.33 -6.31 8.72
C THR A 448 28.54 -6.15 9.65
N ASP A 449 28.57 -5.04 10.39
CA ASP A 449 29.61 -4.70 11.35
C ASP A 449 28.98 -4.21 12.66
N LEU A 450 28.12 -5.06 13.24
CA LEU A 450 27.37 -4.73 14.46
C LEU A 450 28.29 -4.57 15.68
N ALA A 451 29.46 -5.21 15.67
CA ALA A 451 30.46 -5.10 16.73
C ALA A 451 30.99 -3.66 16.89
N ASN A 452 30.99 -2.87 15.80
CA ASN A 452 31.37 -1.46 15.84
C ASN A 452 30.22 -0.50 16.16
N SER A 453 28.99 -1.01 16.35
CA SER A 453 27.81 -0.19 16.68
C SER A 453 28.00 0.65 17.94
N THR A 454 27.87 1.97 17.80
CA THR A 454 27.86 2.93 18.91
C THR A 454 26.50 3.02 19.56
N VAL A 455 25.43 2.79 18.80
CA VAL A 455 24.05 2.78 19.33
C VAL A 455 23.83 1.58 20.25
N LEU A 456 24.30 0.38 19.88
CA LEU A 456 24.23 -0.79 20.77
C LEU A 456 25.04 -0.58 22.05
N GLU A 457 26.18 0.11 21.98
CA GLU A 457 26.98 0.46 23.16
C GLU A 457 26.23 1.43 24.09
N LYS A 458 25.56 2.46 23.54
CA LYS A 458 24.67 3.34 24.32
C LYS A 458 23.52 2.56 24.98
N ILE A 459 22.93 1.59 24.27
CA ILE A 459 21.86 0.74 24.80
C ILE A 459 22.39 -0.17 25.92
N ALA A 460 23.55 -0.79 25.73
CA ALA A 460 24.22 -1.63 26.73
C ALA A 460 24.43 -0.84 28.03
N ALA A 461 25.01 0.36 27.92
CA ALA A 461 25.22 1.26 29.07
C ALA A 461 23.92 1.64 29.79
N ARG A 462 22.84 1.96 29.04
CA ARG A 462 21.53 2.31 29.63
C ARG A 462 20.81 1.14 30.29
N THR A 463 21.09 -0.08 29.84
CA THR A 463 20.46 -1.32 30.34
C THR A 463 21.31 -2.07 31.35
N ALA A 464 22.46 -1.51 31.75
CA ALA A 464 23.44 -2.15 32.64
C ALA A 464 23.91 -3.52 32.13
N LYS A 465 24.10 -3.61 30.80
CA LYS A 465 24.61 -4.80 30.09
C LYS A 465 25.94 -4.49 29.42
N THR A 466 26.70 -5.52 29.07
CA THR A 466 27.87 -5.40 28.19
C THR A 466 27.44 -5.33 26.73
N LYS A 467 28.33 -4.84 25.86
CA LYS A 467 28.06 -4.81 24.41
C LYS A 467 27.96 -6.23 23.86
N GLU A 468 28.76 -7.15 24.40
CA GLU A 468 28.77 -8.57 24.07
C GLU A 468 27.41 -9.21 24.39
N GLU A 469 26.82 -8.95 25.56
CA GLU A 469 25.48 -9.43 25.93
C GLU A 469 24.40 -8.93 24.95
N ILE A 470 24.49 -7.66 24.52
CA ILE A 470 23.57 -7.11 23.52
C ILE A 470 23.79 -7.76 22.14
N LEU A 471 25.03 -8.02 21.74
CA LEU A 471 25.32 -8.71 20.47
C LEU A 471 24.82 -10.16 20.47
N MET A 472 24.96 -10.87 21.59
CA MET A 472 24.39 -12.20 21.77
C MET A 472 22.86 -12.19 21.70
N GLU A 473 22.23 -11.14 22.25
CA GLU A 473 20.79 -10.93 22.10
C GLU A 473 20.38 -10.72 20.63
N VAL A 474 21.14 -9.92 19.87
CA VAL A 474 20.92 -9.72 18.43
C VAL A 474 21.02 -11.05 17.69
N GLU A 475 22.06 -11.84 17.94
CA GLU A 475 22.24 -13.15 17.31
C GLU A 475 21.08 -14.11 17.63
N ARG A 476 20.65 -14.14 18.89
CA ARG A 476 19.52 -14.95 19.34
C ARG A 476 18.22 -14.57 18.62
N ARG A 477 17.94 -13.28 18.48
CA ARG A 477 16.77 -12.77 17.73
C ARG A 477 16.89 -13.03 16.24
N ALA A 478 18.09 -12.92 15.66
CA ALA A 478 18.34 -13.23 14.26
C ALA A 478 18.06 -14.71 13.94
N ARG A 479 18.52 -15.62 14.81
CA ARG A 479 18.22 -17.06 14.71
C ARG A 479 16.71 -17.32 14.79
N LEU A 480 16.01 -16.67 15.72
CA LEU A 480 14.54 -16.78 15.81
C LEU A 480 13.84 -16.32 14.53
N LEU A 481 14.16 -15.12 14.03
CA LEU A 481 13.55 -14.59 12.80
C LEU A 481 13.82 -15.50 11.60
N LYS A 482 15.04 -16.06 11.50
CA LYS A 482 15.39 -17.03 10.46
C LYS A 482 14.51 -18.29 10.56
N ARG A 483 14.30 -18.85 11.75
CA ARG A 483 13.41 -20.01 11.94
C ARG A 483 11.96 -19.71 11.58
N MET A 484 11.47 -18.51 11.93
CA MET A 484 10.12 -18.07 11.54
C MET A 484 9.95 -18.00 10.01
N VAL A 485 11.00 -17.58 9.29
CA VAL A 485 11.01 -17.61 7.81
C VAL A 485 11.00 -19.04 7.27
N GLU A 486 11.82 -19.93 7.83
CA GLU A 486 11.88 -21.36 7.44
C GLU A 486 10.52 -22.07 7.65
N GLU A 487 9.78 -21.71 8.70
CA GLU A 487 8.44 -22.23 9.00
C GLU A 487 7.31 -21.48 8.24
N ASN A 488 7.65 -20.55 7.34
CA ASN A 488 6.71 -19.73 6.56
C ASN A 488 5.68 -18.95 7.41
N VAL A 489 6.11 -18.42 8.56
CA VAL A 489 5.30 -17.50 9.35
C VAL A 489 5.29 -16.12 8.67
N ILE A 490 4.27 -15.87 7.84
CA ILE A 490 4.18 -14.67 6.98
C ILE A 490 3.21 -13.60 7.47
N GLU A 491 2.15 -13.99 8.20
CA GLU A 491 1.09 -13.06 8.60
C GLU A 491 1.58 -12.12 9.70
N ILE A 492 1.43 -10.80 9.47
CA ILE A 492 1.94 -9.75 10.36
C ILE A 492 1.43 -9.88 11.81
N ARG A 493 0.18 -10.33 11.98
CA ARG A 493 -0.44 -10.54 13.29
C ARG A 493 0.18 -11.70 14.06
N ASP A 494 0.53 -12.78 13.37
CA ASP A 494 1.15 -13.93 14.01
C ASP A 494 2.60 -13.59 14.40
N ILE A 495 3.33 -12.88 13.55
CA ILE A 495 4.67 -12.39 13.86
C ILE A 495 4.65 -11.44 15.05
N ALA A 496 3.72 -10.48 15.09
CA ALA A 496 3.55 -9.57 16.22
C ALA A 496 3.24 -10.33 17.52
N ARG A 497 2.46 -11.43 17.46
CA ARG A 497 2.19 -12.29 18.60
C ARG A 497 3.45 -13.00 19.10
N GLU A 498 4.29 -13.50 18.21
CA GLU A 498 5.57 -14.13 18.60
C GLU A 498 6.54 -13.11 19.20
N ILE A 499 6.68 -11.92 18.59
CA ILE A 499 7.49 -10.81 19.12
C ILE A 499 6.98 -10.40 20.52
N TYR A 500 5.66 -10.30 20.70
CA TYR A 500 5.08 -10.00 22.00
C TYR A 500 5.41 -11.09 23.03
N THR A 501 5.21 -12.34 22.65
CA THR A 501 5.52 -13.48 23.53
C THR A 501 7.00 -13.46 23.89
N TYR A 502 7.88 -13.09 22.97
CA TYR A 502 9.32 -12.97 23.21
C TYR A 502 9.64 -11.87 24.24
N TYR A 503 8.93 -10.74 24.22
CA TYR A 503 9.11 -9.70 25.25
C TYR A 503 8.70 -10.15 26.66
N ILE A 504 7.79 -11.12 26.79
CA ILE A 504 7.31 -11.64 28.09
C ILE A 504 8.15 -12.84 28.54
N ASP A 505 8.34 -13.80 27.65
CA ASP A 505 8.97 -15.10 27.90
C ASP A 505 9.76 -15.52 26.65
N PRO A 506 11.02 -15.06 26.51
CA PRO A 506 11.90 -15.43 25.40
C PRO A 506 12.06 -16.95 25.26
N GLU A 507 12.22 -17.66 26.39
CA GLU A 507 12.48 -19.10 26.42
C GLU A 507 11.32 -19.92 25.86
N LYS A 508 10.08 -19.49 26.07
CA LYS A 508 8.91 -20.13 25.46
C LYS A 508 8.95 -20.04 23.93
N VAL A 509 9.25 -18.87 23.38
CA VAL A 509 9.30 -18.66 21.92
C VAL A 509 10.48 -19.40 21.31
N LEU A 510 11.65 -19.32 21.95
CA LEU A 510 12.86 -20.01 21.48
C LEU A 510 12.67 -21.53 21.43
N ARG A 511 12.07 -22.12 22.48
CA ARG A 511 11.71 -23.56 22.49
C ARG A 511 10.72 -23.93 21.39
N LYS A 512 9.70 -23.09 21.14
CA LYS A 512 8.72 -23.32 20.07
C LYS A 512 9.39 -23.47 18.70
N TYR A 513 10.38 -22.62 18.40
CA TYR A 513 11.09 -22.61 17.12
C TYR A 513 12.37 -23.45 17.11
N GLY A 514 12.66 -24.19 18.18
CA GLY A 514 13.87 -25.01 18.31
C GLY A 514 15.17 -24.21 18.27
N VAL A 515 15.15 -22.95 18.69
CA VAL A 515 16.35 -22.11 18.81
C VAL A 515 16.97 -22.37 20.17
N GLU A 516 18.17 -22.94 20.19
CA GLU A 516 18.89 -23.11 21.46
C GLU A 516 19.14 -21.75 22.12
N PRO A 517 18.76 -21.57 23.40
CA PRO A 517 19.17 -20.40 24.16
C PRO A 517 20.70 -20.43 24.20
N GLY A 518 21.34 -19.52 23.48
CA GLY A 518 22.79 -19.39 23.55
C GLY A 518 23.18 -19.18 25.01
N LEU A 519 24.22 -19.87 25.46
CA LEU A 519 24.79 -19.68 26.81
C LEU A 519 25.02 -18.18 27.04
N ILE A 520 24.36 -17.63 28.06
CA ILE A 520 24.54 -16.25 28.55
C ILE A 520 25.91 -16.12 29.18
#